data_AF-A0A7W8KIC8-F1
#
_entry.id   AF-A0A7W8KIC8-F1
#
_cell.length_a   1.000
_cell.length_b   1.000
_cell.length_c   1.000
_cell.angle_alpha   90.00
_cell.angle_beta   90.00
_cell.angle_gamma   90.00
#
_symmetry.space_group_name_H-M   'P 1'
#
loop_
_entity.id
_entity.type
_entity.pdbx_description
1 polymer ?
#
loop_
_entity_poly.entity_id
_entity_poly.type
_entity_poly.pdbx_seq_one_letter_code
_entity_poly.pdbx_strand_id
1 'polypeptide(L)'
;MRPLRYVRQLARLPGWGVLTVCARLGRPRVRVWYARTLNRETGRMEYVHRQVAEQLLGRTLRPGEVVHHVNGNRQDNRPENLRVLPSQRHHMVLEHLERRAKAGAVPLFSLGELAGLQDFH
;
A
#
# COMPACT_ATOMS: atom_id res chain seq x y z
N MET A 1 3.40 -19.70 -7.86
CA MET A 1 4.26 -20.28 -6.81
C MET A 1 5.55 -19.47 -6.73
N ARG A 2 5.93 -18.96 -5.55
CA ARG A 2 7.23 -18.29 -5.35
C ARG A 2 8.21 -19.31 -4.75
N PRO A 3 9.41 -19.52 -5.32
CA PRO A 3 10.36 -20.46 -4.73
C PRO A 3 10.91 -19.85 -3.42
N LEU A 4 10.87 -20.63 -2.35
CA LEU A 4 11.51 -20.28 -1.08
C LEU A 4 13.02 -20.27 -1.30
N ARG A 5 13.67 -19.10 -1.22
CA ARG A 5 15.12 -19.01 -1.14
C ARG A 5 15.54 -19.47 0.26
N TYR A 6 15.88 -20.75 0.41
CA TYR A 6 16.43 -21.31 1.63
C TYR A 6 17.95 -21.17 1.59
N VAL A 7 18.51 -20.21 2.33
CA VAL A 7 19.97 -20.15 2.54
C VAL A 7 20.29 -21.11 3.68
N ARG A 8 20.91 -22.25 3.36
CA ARG A 8 21.44 -23.22 4.34
C ARG A 8 22.63 -22.59 5.06
N GLN A 9 22.42 -21.96 6.20
CA GLN A 9 23.52 -21.71 7.13
C GLN A 9 23.44 -22.75 8.24
N LEU A 10 24.27 -23.79 8.12
CA LEU A 10 24.39 -24.88 9.09
C LEU A 10 25.15 -24.37 10.31
N ALA A 11 24.45 -23.95 11.37
CA ALA A 11 25.07 -23.77 12.68
C ALA A 11 25.07 -25.11 13.43
N ARG A 12 26.25 -25.61 13.81
CA ARG A 12 26.41 -26.77 14.71
C ARG A 12 26.45 -26.28 16.15
N LEU A 13 25.49 -26.68 16.99
CA LEU A 13 25.54 -26.48 18.44
C LEU A 13 25.84 -27.83 19.14
N PRO A 14 26.72 -27.89 20.14
CA PRO A 14 27.07 -29.13 20.81
C PRO A 14 26.03 -29.52 21.87
N GLY A 15 25.62 -30.79 21.89
CA GLY A 15 24.99 -31.44 23.05
C GLY A 15 23.47 -31.60 23.06
N TRP A 16 22.74 -31.06 22.08
CA TRP A 16 21.30 -31.26 21.95
C TRP A 16 21.00 -31.72 20.52
N GLY A 17 20.18 -32.77 20.35
CA GLY A 17 19.78 -33.28 19.04
C GLY A 17 19.30 -32.15 18.11
N VAL A 18 19.48 -32.32 16.80
CA VAL A 18 19.21 -31.31 15.76
C VAL A 18 17.75 -30.85 15.81
N LEU A 19 17.43 -29.87 16.65
CA LEU A 19 16.17 -29.14 16.60
C LEU A 19 16.30 -28.16 15.44
N THR A 20 15.72 -28.53 14.30
CA THR A 20 15.47 -27.57 13.24
C THR A 20 14.43 -26.58 13.74
N VAL A 21 14.87 -25.45 14.31
CA VAL A 21 13.97 -24.32 14.59
C VAL A 21 13.61 -23.72 13.24
N CYS A 22 12.51 -24.18 12.65
CA CYS A 22 11.87 -23.51 11.53
C CYS A 22 11.26 -22.20 12.03
N ALA A 23 12.09 -21.16 12.16
CA ALA A 23 11.59 -19.81 12.37
C ALA A 23 10.80 -19.40 11.11
N ARG A 24 9.49 -19.26 11.26
CA ARG A 24 8.61 -18.75 10.22
C ARG A 24 8.99 -17.27 10.01
N LEU A 25 9.88 -16.98 9.05
CA LEU A 25 10.24 -15.63 8.62
C LEU A 25 9.04 -14.98 7.89
N GLY A 26 7.94 -14.76 8.61
CA GLY A 26 6.82 -13.95 8.18
C GLY A 26 7.00 -12.54 8.72
N ARG A 27 6.74 -11.51 7.91
CA ARG A 27 6.65 -10.14 8.43
C ARG A 27 5.50 -10.09 9.45
N PRO A 28 5.67 -9.44 10.62
CA PRO A 28 4.59 -9.30 11.58
C PRO A 28 3.38 -8.66 10.90
N ARG A 29 2.19 -9.23 11.12
CA ARG A 29 0.93 -8.65 10.62
C ARG A 29 0.67 -7.36 11.40
N VAL A 30 0.94 -6.22 10.79
CA VAL A 30 0.54 -4.93 11.34
C VAL A 30 -0.96 -4.74 11.05
N ARG A 31 -1.76 -4.51 12.09
CA ARG A 31 -3.17 -4.12 11.92
C ARG A 31 -3.19 -2.69 11.39
N VAL A 32 -3.79 -2.48 10.23
CA VAL A 32 -3.91 -1.15 9.64
C VAL A 32 -5.38 -0.78 9.54
N TRP A 33 -5.72 0.44 9.94
CA TRP A 33 -7.07 1.00 9.88
C TRP A 33 -7.04 2.39 9.25
N TYR A 34 -8.19 2.84 8.76
CA TYR A 34 -8.40 4.20 8.27
C TYR A 34 -9.07 5.03 9.35
N ALA A 35 -8.61 6.27 9.54
CA ALA A 35 -9.30 7.23 10.38
C ALA A 35 -10.68 7.56 9.80
N ARG A 36 -11.69 7.66 10.66
CA ARG A 36 -13.07 7.99 10.30
C ARG A 36 -13.61 9.09 11.20
N THR A 37 -14.43 9.97 10.63
CA THR A 37 -15.11 11.07 11.31
C THR A 37 -16.61 10.88 11.16
N LEU A 38 -17.37 11.21 12.22
CA LEU A 38 -18.82 11.19 12.17
C LEU A 38 -19.30 12.46 11.48
N ASN A 39 -19.97 12.33 10.35
CA ASN A 39 -20.72 13.42 9.77
C ASN A 39 -22.02 13.58 10.57
N ARG A 40 -22.19 14.73 11.25
CA ARG A 40 -23.36 15.01 12.10
C ARG A 40 -24.65 15.21 11.32
N GLU A 41 -24.56 15.60 10.05
CA GLU A 41 -25.71 15.87 9.20
C GLU A 41 -26.30 14.57 8.64
N THR A 42 -25.43 13.70 8.13
CA THR A 42 -25.86 12.42 7.54
C THR A 42 -25.92 11.28 8.55
N GLY A 43 -25.33 11.45 9.73
CA GLY A 43 -25.16 10.42 10.75
C GLY A 43 -24.21 9.29 10.35
N ARG A 44 -23.47 9.44 9.23
CA ARG A 44 -22.60 8.40 8.67
C ARG A 44 -21.14 8.62 9.06
N MET A 45 -20.42 7.50 9.19
CA MET A 45 -18.98 7.51 9.40
C MET A 45 -18.24 7.63 8.07
N GLU A 46 -17.63 8.79 7.84
CA GLU A 46 -16.87 9.13 6.64
C GLU A 46 -15.38 8.91 6.85
N TYR A 47 -14.65 8.63 5.77
CA TYR A 47 -13.21 8.41 5.84
C TYR A 47 -12.45 9.74 5.76
N VAL A 48 -11.52 9.97 6.69
CA VAL A 48 -10.78 11.25 6.77
C VAL A 48 -9.98 11.52 5.50
N HIS A 49 -9.26 10.53 4.98
CA HIS A 49 -8.50 10.69 3.72
C HIS A 49 -9.38 11.06 2.52
N ARG A 50 -10.67 10.68 2.51
CA ARG A 50 -11.60 11.08 1.45
C ARG A 50 -11.99 12.54 1.60
N GLN A 51 -12.30 12.98 2.82
CA GLN A 51 -12.61 14.38 3.10
C GLN A 51 -11.43 15.30 2.75
N VAL A 52 -10.21 14.93 3.11
CA VAL A 52 -9.00 15.71 2.76
C VAL A 52 -8.79 15.74 1.24
N ALA A 53 -9.00 14.61 0.55
CA ALA A 53 -8.90 14.57 -0.91
C ALA A 53 -9.96 15.43 -1.62
N GLU A 54 -11.19 15.45 -1.12
CA GLU A 54 -12.28 16.29 -1.64
C GLU A 54 -11.98 17.78 -1.42
N GLN A 55 -11.46 18.14 -0.25
CA GLN A 55 -11.01 19.50 0.05
C GLN A 55 -9.87 19.94 -0.89
N LEU A 56 -8.90 19.05 -1.16
CA LEU A 56 -7.79 19.33 -2.08
C LEU A 56 -8.27 19.56 -3.51
N LEU A 57 -9.27 18.80 -3.96
CA LEU A 57 -9.84 18.93 -5.31
C LEU A 57 -10.84 20.09 -5.45
N GLY A 58 -11.33 20.65 -4.34
CA GLY A 58 -12.41 21.64 -4.35
C GLY A 58 -13.75 21.10 -4.88
N ARG A 59 -13.88 19.78 -5.03
CA ARG A 59 -15.09 19.08 -5.47
C ARG A 59 -15.20 17.72 -4.80
N THR A 60 -16.41 17.17 -4.79
CA THR A 60 -16.63 15.80 -4.32
C THR A 60 -15.94 14.77 -5.21
N LEU A 61 -15.52 13.66 -4.61
CA LEU A 61 -14.94 12.54 -5.35
C LEU A 61 -16.01 11.89 -6.22
N ARG A 62 -15.70 11.71 -7.50
CA ARG A 62 -16.60 11.04 -8.44
C ARG A 62 -16.73 9.55 -8.09
N PRO A 63 -17.86 8.93 -8.43
CA PRO A 63 -18.00 7.48 -8.36
C PRO A 63 -16.87 6.81 -9.15
N GLY A 64 -16.04 6.03 -8.46
CA GLY A 64 -14.90 5.33 -9.05
C GLY A 64 -13.53 5.95 -8.74
N GLU A 65 -13.47 7.22 -8.34
CA GLU A 65 -12.21 7.84 -7.89
C GLU A 65 -11.77 7.22 -6.54
N VAL A 66 -10.48 6.88 -6.43
CA VAL A 66 -9.91 6.20 -5.26
C VAL A 66 -8.71 6.98 -4.74
N VAL A 67 -8.62 7.16 -3.43
CA VAL A 67 -7.49 7.83 -2.78
C VAL A 67 -6.38 6.83 -2.46
N HIS A 68 -5.16 7.13 -2.89
CA HIS A 68 -3.95 6.35 -2.66
C HIS A 68 -3.01 7.09 -1.71
N HIS A 69 -2.35 6.38 -0.80
CA HIS A 69 -1.37 6.96 0.13
C HIS A 69 0.04 6.68 -0.41
N VAL A 70 0.76 7.73 -0.81
CA VAL A 70 2.06 7.61 -1.51
C VAL A 70 3.13 6.98 -0.62
N ASN A 71 3.17 7.31 0.67
CA ASN A 71 4.10 6.69 1.62
C ASN A 71 3.69 5.26 2.05
N GLY A 72 2.46 4.84 1.73
CA GLY A 72 1.87 3.57 2.15
C GLY A 72 1.40 3.53 3.62
N ASN A 73 1.50 4.64 4.35
CA ASN A 73 0.98 4.80 5.71
C ASN A 73 -0.47 5.33 5.67
N ARG A 74 -1.43 4.47 5.99
CA ARG A 74 -2.88 4.78 5.98
C ARG A 74 -3.33 5.71 7.11
N GLN A 75 -2.45 6.02 8.07
CA GLN A 75 -2.74 6.94 9.17
C GLN A 75 -2.29 8.37 8.85
N ASP A 76 -1.41 8.54 7.86
CA ASP A 76 -0.93 9.85 7.44
C ASP A 76 -1.87 10.43 6.37
N ASN A 77 -2.81 11.25 6.83
CA ASN A 77 -3.85 11.87 6.00
C ASN A 77 -3.48 13.27 5.50
N ARG A 78 -2.18 13.66 5.51
CA ARG A 78 -1.76 14.95 4.95
C ARG A 78 -2.05 15.01 3.45
N PRO A 79 -2.51 16.14 2.90
CA PRO A 79 -2.89 16.25 1.48
C PRO A 79 -1.73 15.89 0.54
N GLU A 80 -0.50 16.24 0.92
CA GLU A 80 0.74 15.91 0.19
C GLU A 80 0.98 14.39 0.05
N ASN A 81 0.47 13.59 0.99
CA ASN A 81 0.60 12.14 1.00
C ASN A 81 -0.56 11.43 0.27
N LEU A 82 -1.58 12.16 -0.14
CA LEU A 82 -2.78 11.61 -0.76
C LEU A 82 -2.77 11.89 -2.27
N ARG A 83 -2.97 10.84 -3.07
CA ARG A 83 -3.13 10.94 -4.52
C ARG A 83 -4.47 10.39 -4.94
N VAL A 84 -5.25 11.19 -5.66
CA VAL A 84 -6.53 10.74 -6.21
C VAL A 84 -6.28 10.04 -7.54
N LEU A 85 -6.82 8.84 -7.67
CA LEU A 85 -6.70 8.00 -8.85
C LEU A 85 -8.07 7.82 -9.51
N PRO A 86 -8.14 7.69 -10.84
CA PRO A 86 -9.40 7.64 -11.56
C PRO A 86 -10.16 6.32 -11.38
N SER A 87 -9.46 5.22 -11.02
CA SER A 87 -10.14 3.94 -10.75
C SER A 87 -9.36 3.02 -9.83
N GLN A 88 -10.08 2.05 -9.25
CA GLN A 88 -9.50 1.00 -8.41
C GLN A 88 -8.43 0.18 -9.14
N ARG A 89 -8.54 0.02 -10.46
CA ARG A 89 -7.50 -0.65 -11.27
C ARG A 89 -6.17 0.09 -11.18
N HIS A 90 -6.19 1.42 -11.34
CA HIS A 90 -4.99 2.24 -11.25
C HIS A 90 -4.37 2.14 -9.85
N HIS A 91 -5.20 2.14 -8.80
CA HIS A 91 -4.74 1.94 -7.43
C HIS A 91 -4.01 0.60 -7.25
N MET A 92 -4.58 -0.50 -7.76
CA MET A 92 -3.98 -1.83 -7.66
C MET A 92 -2.66 -1.95 -8.43
N VAL A 93 -2.58 -1.36 -9.62
CA VAL A 93 -1.35 -1.34 -10.43
C VAL A 93 -0.25 -0.55 -9.70
N LEU A 94 -0.57 0.66 -9.22
CA LEU A 94 0.40 1.48 -8.49
C LEU A 94 0.88 0.79 -7.22
N GLU A 95 -0.03 0.25 -6.39
CA GLU A 95 0.34 -0.47 -5.17
C GLU A 95 1.24 -1.68 -5.49
N HIS A 96 0.97 -2.40 -6.58
CA HIS A 96 1.81 -3.51 -7.03
C HIS A 96 3.22 -3.05 -7.42
N LEU A 97 3.31 -1.97 -8.21
CA LEU A 97 4.59 -1.43 -8.68
C LEU A 97 5.42 -0.89 -7.52
N GLU A 98 4.83 -0.14 -6.60
CA GLU A 98 5.51 0.37 -5.41
C GLU A 98 6.04 -0.75 -4.52
N ARG A 99 5.26 -1.82 -4.32
CA ARG A 99 5.73 -3.00 -3.58
C ARG A 99 6.93 -3.67 -4.25
N ARG A 100 6.94 -3.72 -5.59
CA ARG A 100 8.05 -4.29 -6.36
C ARG A 100 9.29 -3.39 -6.30
N ALA A 101 9.11 -2.09 -6.42
CA ALA A 101 10.18 -1.11 -6.25
C ALA A 101 10.82 -1.20 -4.86
N LYS A 102 10.00 -1.28 -3.79
CA LYS A 102 10.48 -1.51 -2.41
C LYS A 102 11.23 -2.84 -2.23
N ALA A 103 10.96 -3.83 -3.09
CA ALA A 103 11.67 -5.11 -3.12
C ALA A 103 12.92 -5.09 -4.04
N GLY A 104 13.30 -3.92 -4.57
CA GLY A 104 14.46 -3.73 -5.45
C GLY A 104 14.22 -4.10 -6.92
N ALA A 105 12.98 -4.41 -7.31
CA ALA A 105 12.64 -4.64 -8.71
C ALA A 105 12.35 -3.29 -9.39
N VAL A 106 13.27 -2.85 -10.25
CA VAL A 106 13.05 -1.73 -11.16
C VAL A 106 12.12 -2.17 -12.29
N PRO A 107 10.98 -1.49 -12.50
CA PRO A 107 10.16 -1.73 -13.68
C PRO A 107 10.90 -1.29 -14.94
N LEU A 108 10.70 -2.02 -16.04
CA LEU A 108 11.31 -1.74 -17.36
C LEU A 108 10.74 -0.46 -18.01
N PHE A 109 9.55 -0.05 -17.59
CA PHE A 109 8.84 1.13 -18.07
C PHE A 109 8.56 2.07 -16.90
N SER A 110 8.37 3.35 -17.19
CA SER A 110 8.04 4.35 -16.18
C SER A 110 6.66 4.06 -15.55
N LEU A 111 6.48 4.50 -14.31
CA LEU A 111 5.23 4.32 -13.56
C LEU A 111 4.02 4.93 -14.27
N GLY A 112 4.21 6.03 -15.02
CA GLY A 112 3.15 6.67 -15.81
C GLY A 112 2.70 5.80 -16.98
N GLU A 113 3.64 5.24 -17.73
CA GLU A 113 3.38 4.35 -18.87
C GLU A 113 2.61 3.08 -18.45
N LEU A 114 2.98 2.49 -17.31
CA LEU A 114 2.34 1.27 -16.81
C LEU A 114 0.98 1.51 -16.15
N ALA A 115 0.80 2.67 -15.53
CA ALA A 115 -0.46 3.04 -14.93
C ALA A 115 -1.50 3.48 -15.97
N GLY A 116 -1.11 3.74 -17.22
CA GLY A 116 -2.02 4.30 -18.23
C GLY A 116 -2.45 5.74 -17.91
N LEU A 117 -1.72 6.42 -17.02
CA LEU A 117 -1.86 7.85 -16.78
C LEU A 117 -1.03 8.55 -17.85
N GLN A 118 -1.55 8.63 -19.07
CA GLN A 118 -1.00 9.59 -20.03
C GLN A 118 -1.25 10.98 -19.47
N ASP A 119 -0.17 11.73 -19.28
CA ASP A 119 -0.21 13.12 -18.86
C ASP A 119 -1.14 13.88 -19.83
N PHE A 120 -2.31 14.28 -19.34
CA PHE A 120 -3.16 15.23 -20.06
C PHE A 120 -2.42 16.57 -19.99
N HIS A 121 -1.69 16.89 -21.06
CA HIS A 121 -1.11 18.21 -21.33
C HIS A 121 -2.22 19.28 -21.48
#